data_AF-A0A8K0Q1Y4-F1
#
_entry.id   AF-A0A8K0Q1Y4-F1
#
_cell.length_a   1.000
_cell.length_b   1.000
_cell.length_c   1.000
_cell.angle_alpha   90.00
_cell.angle_beta   90.00
_cell.angle_gamma   90.00
#
_symmetry.space_group_name_H-M   'P 1'
#
loop_
_entity.id
_entity.type
_entity.pdbx_description
1 polymer ?
#
loop_
_entity_poly.entity_id
_entity_poly.type
_entity_poly.pdbx_seq_one_letter_code
_entity_poly.pdbx_strand_id
1 'polypeptide(L)'
;MATQKEKADVALALDLERTASVADGYTEKIIETHQGAKKDKALALLATHHVAFDANSPEAKRVLRKIDQRIIPMVLTVYVLMLLDKNSLSFANIMGIKEEAHLSASEYSWLGSIVYFGYLAGEIPVTFLMQRIPLAKFFSVMVIIWGVIVMMHAVCHDFATLAVVRFLLGFIEVCTAPIVIYILGSWYTKEEQISRVAIWYTSSGWGNVFGGFFAWLIWHAKTFRWQALFLFEGGLTVALGVILWLFLAASPTDAKWLTEEEKTIALERCRDNRTGTEVWKFNKSQLFEAFCDPRFYLIFLLLVSTGLPNGGITVFGPSIISAFGFTPEQTTLLSMAPGFAAVIGTLVALVVAKYTNRTIAGMYILVLSCVGVVMMLTISPSNHTARYGGYILTMQFPICVLFIITFMTAGVGGSTKKLAFGASYQLGYTVGNIIGPQTYRKSDAPDYYIAKYTMLAFLILCLILLGSMGLIHTHWNRKRDKQDALDAQNGIVHDTIENEEFADLTDFKIRSFRYPI
;
A
#
# COMPACT_ATOMS: atom_id res chain seq x y z
N MET A 1 15.04 70.08 15.81
CA MET A 1 14.78 68.97 16.76
C MET A 1 13.27 68.73 16.75
N ALA A 2 12.81 67.71 16.01
CA ALA A 2 11.40 67.32 16.06
C ALA A 2 11.05 66.88 17.49
N THR A 3 9.93 67.37 18.02
CA THR A 3 9.55 67.12 19.41
C THR A 3 9.19 65.64 19.61
N GLN A 4 9.40 65.13 20.81
CA GLN A 4 9.21 63.70 21.14
C GLN A 4 7.78 63.20 20.85
N LYS A 5 6.81 64.13 20.84
CA LYS A 5 5.41 63.89 20.47
C LYS A 5 5.23 63.67 18.96
N GLU A 6 5.90 64.45 18.13
CA GLU A 6 5.88 64.35 16.66
C GLU A 6 6.43 63.00 16.17
N LYS A 7 7.45 62.46 16.85
CA LYS A 7 7.98 61.12 16.54
C LYS A 7 7.05 59.98 16.96
N ALA A 8 6.27 60.18 18.03
CA ALA A 8 5.29 59.20 18.48
C ALA A 8 4.07 59.15 17.55
N ASP A 9 3.61 60.31 17.07
CA ASP A 9 2.47 60.40 16.14
C ASP A 9 2.81 59.79 14.76
N VAL A 10 4.05 59.97 14.27
CA VAL A 10 4.52 59.33 13.04
C VAL A 10 4.66 57.80 13.20
N ALA A 11 5.13 57.32 14.36
CA ALA A 11 5.22 55.89 14.63
C ALA A 11 3.84 55.23 14.71
N LEU A 12 2.86 55.90 15.32
CA LEU A 12 1.48 55.44 15.40
C LEU A 12 0.81 55.39 14.02
N ALA A 13 1.06 56.39 13.17
CA ALA A 13 0.55 56.41 11.79
C ALA A 13 1.11 55.25 10.94
N LEU A 14 2.41 54.94 11.09
CA LEU A 14 3.05 53.82 10.42
C LEU A 14 2.52 52.45 10.90
N ASP A 15 2.23 52.29 12.20
CA ASP A 15 1.62 51.06 12.72
C ASP A 15 0.16 50.90 12.29
N LEU A 16 -0.58 52.01 12.14
CA LEU A 16 -1.95 52.02 11.61
C LEU A 16 -1.99 51.66 10.11
N GLU A 17 -1.05 52.19 9.30
CA GLU A 17 -0.92 51.77 7.90
C GLU A 17 -0.49 50.31 7.77
N ARG A 18 0.38 49.83 8.67
CA ARG A 18 0.85 48.44 8.68
C ARG A 18 -0.25 47.47 9.10
N THR A 19 -1.08 47.84 10.07
CA THR A 19 -2.25 47.04 10.47
C THR A 19 -3.36 47.07 9.43
N ALA A 20 -3.57 48.19 8.74
CA ALA A 20 -4.47 48.27 7.59
C ALA A 20 -3.99 47.41 6.40
N SER A 21 -2.70 47.46 6.07
CA SER A 21 -2.08 46.61 5.03
C SER A 21 -2.18 45.12 5.36
N VAL A 22 -2.05 44.73 6.63
CA VAL A 22 -2.23 43.34 7.08
C VAL A 22 -3.71 42.96 6.98
N ALA A 23 -4.64 43.83 7.38
CA ALA A 23 -6.08 43.58 7.26
C ALA A 23 -6.52 43.45 5.80
N ASP A 24 -6.01 44.28 4.89
CA ASP A 24 -6.27 44.19 3.45
C ASP A 24 -5.69 42.89 2.87
N GLY A 25 -4.49 42.48 3.28
CA GLY A 25 -3.90 41.19 2.89
C GLY A 25 -4.67 39.97 3.41
N TYR A 26 -5.28 40.06 4.61
CA TYR A 26 -6.19 39.03 5.13
C TYR A 26 -7.53 39.01 4.37
N THR A 27 -8.04 40.17 3.98
CA THR A 27 -9.30 40.31 3.25
C THR A 27 -9.15 39.83 1.80
N GLU A 28 -8.04 40.14 1.12
CA GLU A 28 -7.68 39.56 -0.18
C GLU A 28 -7.53 38.04 -0.09
N LYS A 29 -6.92 37.51 0.97
CA LYS A 29 -6.79 36.05 1.18
C LYS A 29 -8.15 35.38 1.41
N ILE A 30 -9.06 36.03 2.14
CA ILE A 30 -10.45 35.55 2.32
C ILE A 30 -11.22 35.61 1.00
N ILE A 31 -11.02 36.65 0.19
CA ILE A 31 -11.64 36.80 -1.13
C ILE A 31 -11.06 35.79 -2.15
N GLU A 32 -9.76 35.51 -2.15
CA GLU A 32 -9.13 34.44 -2.92
C GLU A 32 -9.61 33.06 -2.45
N THR A 33 -9.80 32.86 -1.15
CA THR A 33 -10.38 31.62 -0.59
C THR A 33 -11.84 31.47 -1.01
N HIS A 34 -12.62 32.56 -1.08
CA HIS A 34 -14.00 32.55 -1.59
C HIS A 34 -14.10 32.44 -3.12
N GLN A 35 -13.14 32.95 -3.88
CA GLN A 35 -13.08 32.78 -5.34
C GLN A 35 -12.55 31.38 -5.73
N GLY A 36 -11.66 30.80 -4.92
CA GLY A 36 -11.31 29.38 -4.96
C GLY A 36 -12.48 28.48 -4.56
N ALA A 37 -13.30 28.91 -3.60
CA ALA A 37 -14.52 28.20 -3.16
C ALA A 37 -15.57 28.06 -4.26
N LYS A 38 -15.58 28.92 -5.30
CA LYS A 38 -16.47 28.74 -6.47
C LYS A 38 -16.09 27.55 -7.35
N LYS A 39 -14.89 26.97 -7.19
CA LYS A 39 -14.43 25.79 -7.96
C LYS A 39 -14.49 24.48 -7.20
N ASP A 40 -14.60 24.50 -5.88
CA ASP A 40 -14.62 23.29 -5.06
C ASP A 40 -16.06 22.95 -4.63
N LYS A 41 -16.65 21.95 -5.32
CA LYS A 41 -18.00 21.47 -5.06
C LYS A 41 -18.21 21.04 -3.60
N ALA A 42 -17.16 20.57 -2.93
CA ALA A 42 -17.22 20.16 -1.53
C ALA A 42 -17.41 21.37 -0.60
N LEU A 43 -16.68 22.46 -0.86
CA LEU A 43 -16.79 23.69 -0.07
C LEU A 43 -18.14 24.39 -0.26
N ALA A 44 -18.66 24.38 -1.50
CA ALA A 44 -19.99 24.91 -1.79
C ALA A 44 -21.10 24.15 -1.06
N LEU A 45 -21.01 22.81 -0.99
CA LEU A 45 -21.95 21.98 -0.23
C LEU A 45 -21.90 22.28 1.28
N LEU A 46 -20.70 22.36 1.86
CA LEU A 46 -20.50 22.65 3.28
C LEU A 46 -20.92 24.07 3.68
N ALA A 47 -20.78 25.04 2.77
CA ALA A 47 -21.24 26.42 2.99
C ALA A 47 -22.78 26.56 2.95
N THR A 48 -23.47 25.64 2.27
CA THR A 48 -24.94 25.70 2.11
C THR A 48 -25.67 24.91 3.21
N HIS A 49 -25.04 23.90 3.78
CA HIS A 49 -25.60 23.05 4.83
C HIS A 49 -24.70 23.01 6.07
N HIS A 50 -24.95 23.91 7.03
CA HIS A 50 -24.30 23.84 8.35
C HIS A 50 -25.00 22.80 9.23
N VAL A 51 -24.40 21.62 9.33
CA VAL A 51 -24.81 20.58 10.27
C VAL A 51 -23.84 20.62 11.46
N ALA A 52 -24.35 20.76 12.68
CA ALA A 52 -23.55 20.51 13.88
C ALA A 52 -23.13 19.03 13.86
N PHE A 53 -21.87 18.77 13.52
CA PHE A 53 -21.39 17.41 13.31
C PHE A 53 -20.97 16.75 14.62
N ASP A 54 -21.70 15.69 15.00
CA ASP A 54 -21.28 14.73 16.00
C ASP A 54 -20.86 13.43 15.31
N ALA A 55 -19.58 13.08 15.39
CA ALA A 55 -19.02 11.85 14.84
C ALA A 55 -19.66 10.57 15.43
N ASN A 56 -20.24 10.66 16.64
CA ASN A 56 -20.90 9.55 17.31
C ASN A 56 -22.40 9.45 17.04
N SER A 57 -22.97 10.40 16.31
CA SER A 57 -24.39 10.40 15.95
C SER A 57 -24.81 9.12 15.21
N PRO A 58 -26.05 8.62 15.44
CA PRO A 58 -26.58 7.48 14.70
C PRO A 58 -26.51 7.66 13.18
N GLU A 59 -26.69 8.89 12.70
CA GLU A 59 -26.65 9.29 11.30
C GLU A 59 -25.24 9.14 10.71
N ALA A 60 -24.20 9.65 11.39
CA ALA A 60 -22.81 9.50 10.95
C ALA A 60 -22.40 8.02 10.86
N LYS A 61 -22.82 7.20 11.83
CA LYS A 61 -22.58 5.74 11.84
C LYS A 61 -23.35 5.01 10.73
N ARG A 62 -24.53 5.50 10.34
CA ARG A 62 -25.31 4.95 9.23
C ARG A 62 -24.64 5.26 7.89
N VAL A 63 -24.20 6.51 7.70
CA VAL A 63 -23.45 6.95 6.52
C VAL A 63 -22.15 6.16 6.38
N LEU A 64 -21.37 6.01 7.46
CA LEU A 64 -20.15 5.19 7.46
C LEU A 64 -20.41 3.75 7.02
N ARG A 65 -21.44 3.08 7.58
CA ARG A 65 -21.80 1.72 7.16
C ARG A 65 -22.17 1.62 5.68
N LYS A 66 -22.88 2.63 5.15
CA LYS A 66 -23.25 2.70 3.73
C LYS A 66 -22.02 2.88 2.83
N ILE A 67 -21.04 3.68 3.28
CA ILE A 67 -19.74 3.84 2.61
C ILE A 67 -18.97 2.53 2.62
N ASP A 68 -18.83 1.88 3.79
CA ASP A 68 -18.15 0.59 3.95
C ASP A 68 -18.72 -0.48 3.05
N GLN A 69 -20.05 -0.61 2.98
CA GLN A 69 -20.73 -1.61 2.15
C GLN A 69 -20.50 -1.44 0.64
N ARG A 70 -20.03 -0.26 0.18
CA ARG A 70 -19.80 0.00 -1.24
C ARG A 70 -18.31 0.09 -1.57
N ILE A 71 -17.57 0.95 -0.87
CA ILE A 71 -16.17 1.25 -1.20
C ILE A 71 -15.27 0.07 -0.86
N ILE A 72 -15.42 -0.54 0.32
CA ILE A 72 -14.51 -1.62 0.76
C ILE A 72 -14.62 -2.87 -0.11
N PRO A 73 -15.81 -3.41 -0.45
CA PRO A 73 -15.92 -4.52 -1.39
C PRO A 73 -15.27 -4.21 -2.74
N MET A 74 -15.52 -3.02 -3.32
CA MET A 74 -14.92 -2.63 -4.60
C MET A 74 -13.38 -2.62 -4.52
N VAL A 75 -12.81 -1.96 -3.51
CA VAL A 75 -11.35 -1.91 -3.31
C VAL A 75 -10.77 -3.31 -3.08
N LEU A 76 -11.43 -4.12 -2.24
CA LEU A 76 -10.99 -5.48 -1.96
C LEU A 76 -11.01 -6.35 -3.22
N THR A 77 -12.08 -6.32 -4.00
CA THR A 77 -12.18 -7.15 -5.21
C THR A 77 -11.13 -6.76 -6.23
N VAL A 78 -10.86 -5.46 -6.43
CA VAL A 78 -9.78 -5.03 -7.35
C VAL A 78 -8.43 -5.59 -6.90
N TYR A 79 -8.13 -5.52 -5.61
CA TYR A 79 -6.86 -6.02 -5.09
C TYR A 79 -6.73 -7.54 -5.08
N VAL A 80 -7.85 -8.24 -4.85
CA VAL A 80 -7.90 -9.70 -5.01
C VAL A 80 -7.54 -10.07 -6.45
N LEU A 81 -8.16 -9.42 -7.45
CA LEU A 81 -7.84 -9.66 -8.85
C LEU A 81 -6.39 -9.30 -9.20
N MET A 82 -5.85 -8.22 -8.62
CA MET A 82 -4.45 -7.82 -8.80
C MET A 82 -3.47 -8.91 -8.35
N LEU A 83 -3.77 -9.54 -7.22
CA LEU A 83 -2.91 -10.60 -6.69
C LEU A 83 -3.15 -11.93 -7.41
N LEU A 84 -4.36 -12.14 -7.89
CA LEU A 84 -4.72 -13.27 -8.71
C LEU A 84 -3.88 -13.27 -9.99
N ASP A 85 -3.89 -12.18 -10.75
CA ASP A 85 -3.16 -12.02 -12.02
C ASP A 85 -1.63 -12.18 -11.88
N LYS A 86 -1.06 -11.71 -10.75
CA LYS A 86 0.35 -11.91 -10.41
C LYS A 86 0.69 -13.38 -10.18
N ASN A 87 -0.20 -14.11 -9.51
CA ASN A 87 -0.01 -15.51 -9.19
C ASN A 87 -0.36 -16.42 -10.38
N SER A 88 -1.14 -15.96 -11.36
CA SER A 88 -1.57 -16.76 -12.52
C SER A 88 -0.43 -17.38 -13.30
N LEU A 89 0.72 -16.69 -13.39
CA LEU A 89 1.91 -17.24 -14.03
C LEU A 89 2.38 -18.54 -13.36
N SER A 90 2.29 -18.59 -12.02
CA SER A 90 2.70 -19.76 -11.24
C SER A 90 1.76 -20.94 -11.37
N PHE A 91 0.45 -20.69 -11.51
CA PHE A 91 -0.54 -21.73 -11.80
C PHE A 91 -0.45 -22.21 -13.24
N ALA A 92 -0.26 -21.29 -14.19
CA ALA A 92 -0.03 -21.58 -15.61
C ALA A 92 1.19 -22.49 -15.82
N ASN A 93 2.23 -22.36 -14.98
CA ASN A 93 3.38 -23.25 -14.98
C ASN A 93 3.05 -24.69 -14.62
N ILE A 94 2.14 -24.93 -13.67
CA ILE A 94 1.65 -26.28 -13.37
C ILE A 94 0.77 -26.82 -14.51
N MET A 95 0.12 -25.92 -15.26
CA MET A 95 -0.75 -26.24 -16.38
C MET A 95 -0.02 -26.40 -17.74
N GLY A 96 1.30 -26.25 -17.79
CA GLY A 96 2.11 -26.57 -18.98
C GLY A 96 2.53 -25.39 -19.86
N ILE A 97 2.48 -24.14 -19.37
CA ILE A 97 2.89 -22.96 -20.17
C ILE A 97 4.35 -23.03 -20.63
N LYS A 98 5.24 -23.65 -19.85
CA LYS A 98 6.66 -23.76 -20.20
C LYS A 98 6.88 -24.64 -21.42
N GLU A 99 6.19 -25.77 -21.46
CA GLU A 99 6.27 -26.73 -22.53
C GLU A 99 5.62 -26.20 -23.82
N GLU A 100 4.43 -25.59 -23.70
CA GLU A 100 3.68 -25.06 -24.85
C GLU A 100 4.31 -23.80 -25.47
N ALA A 101 4.91 -22.92 -24.66
CA ALA A 101 5.58 -21.70 -25.16
C ALA A 101 7.10 -21.85 -25.32
N HIS A 102 7.62 -23.09 -25.25
CA HIS A 102 9.04 -23.43 -25.41
C HIS A 102 10.01 -22.62 -24.54
N LEU A 103 9.61 -22.35 -23.29
CA LEU A 103 10.36 -21.49 -22.38
C LEU A 103 11.52 -22.24 -21.72
N SER A 104 12.70 -21.64 -21.76
CA SER A 104 13.79 -22.04 -20.87
C SER A 104 13.47 -21.68 -19.42
N ALA A 105 14.13 -22.34 -18.47
CA ALA A 105 13.98 -22.03 -17.05
C ALA A 105 14.37 -20.57 -16.73
N SER A 106 15.37 -20.03 -17.42
CA SER A 106 15.80 -18.64 -17.23
C SER A 106 14.76 -17.66 -17.78
N GLU A 107 14.22 -17.92 -18.97
CA GLU A 107 13.14 -17.12 -19.57
C GLU A 107 11.91 -17.09 -18.66
N TYR A 108 11.53 -18.23 -18.08
CA TYR A 108 10.42 -18.28 -17.13
C TYR A 108 10.67 -17.41 -15.88
N SER A 109 11.88 -17.45 -15.31
CA SER A 109 12.24 -16.54 -14.21
C SER A 109 12.16 -15.08 -14.63
N TRP A 110 12.59 -14.76 -15.86
CA TRP A 110 12.48 -13.40 -16.42
C TRP A 110 11.05 -12.95 -16.63
N LEU A 111 10.11 -13.82 -17.00
CA LEU A 111 8.68 -13.47 -17.06
C LEU A 111 8.15 -13.02 -15.70
N GLY A 112 8.64 -13.62 -14.62
CA GLY A 112 8.36 -13.20 -13.25
C GLY A 112 8.93 -11.81 -12.92
N SER A 113 10.15 -11.51 -13.36
CA SER A 113 10.82 -10.24 -13.08
C SER A 113 10.32 -9.08 -13.95
N ILE A 114 9.95 -9.33 -15.21
CA ILE A 114 9.69 -8.26 -16.20
C ILE A 114 8.46 -7.40 -15.89
N VAL A 115 7.46 -7.97 -15.21
CA VAL A 115 6.29 -7.22 -14.74
C VAL A 115 6.70 -6.07 -13.81
N TYR A 116 7.73 -6.27 -12.99
CA TYR A 116 8.21 -5.27 -12.05
C TYR A 116 9.06 -4.17 -12.74
N PHE A 117 9.72 -4.48 -13.85
CA PHE A 117 10.30 -3.44 -14.72
C PHE A 117 9.22 -2.58 -15.36
N GLY A 118 8.12 -3.19 -15.80
CA GLY A 118 6.92 -2.47 -16.25
C GLY A 118 6.35 -1.56 -15.16
N TYR A 119 6.29 -2.07 -13.93
CA TYR A 119 5.84 -1.32 -12.76
C TYR A 119 6.66 -0.04 -12.53
N LEU A 120 8.00 -0.13 -12.57
CA LEU A 120 8.88 1.06 -12.46
C LEU A 120 8.68 2.03 -13.61
N ALA A 121 8.57 1.52 -14.84
CA ALA A 121 8.40 2.35 -16.03
C ALA A 121 7.05 3.10 -16.01
N GLY A 122 6.01 2.46 -15.48
CA GLY A 122 4.67 3.03 -15.37
C GLY A 122 4.52 4.03 -14.22
N GLU A 123 5.32 3.93 -13.17
CA GLU A 123 5.14 4.72 -11.93
C GLU A 123 5.04 6.23 -12.18
N ILE A 124 5.99 6.80 -12.91
CA ILE A 124 6.02 8.23 -13.23
C ILE A 124 4.87 8.66 -14.15
N PRO A 125 4.69 8.08 -15.36
CA PRO A 125 3.67 8.54 -16.30
C PRO A 125 2.25 8.35 -15.77
N VAL A 126 1.98 7.23 -15.09
CA VAL A 126 0.66 6.92 -14.55
C VAL A 126 0.31 7.83 -13.37
N THR A 127 1.26 8.10 -12.47
CA THR A 127 1.05 9.04 -11.37
C THR A 127 0.78 10.46 -11.88
N PHE A 128 1.47 10.88 -12.94
CA PHE A 128 1.21 12.16 -13.58
C PHE A 128 -0.19 12.24 -14.20
N LEU A 129 -0.62 11.17 -14.87
CA LEU A 129 -1.94 11.09 -15.50
C LEU A 129 -3.08 11.07 -14.47
N MET A 130 -2.86 10.39 -13.33
CA MET A 130 -3.77 10.32 -12.19
C MET A 130 -4.16 11.70 -11.65
N GLN A 131 -3.26 12.69 -11.73
CA GLN A 131 -3.51 14.06 -11.25
C GLN A 131 -4.35 14.91 -12.22
N ARG A 132 -4.49 14.49 -13.49
CA ARG A 132 -5.10 15.30 -14.56
C ARG A 132 -6.48 14.79 -15.01
N ILE A 133 -6.80 13.53 -14.74
CA ILE A 133 -8.03 12.88 -15.17
C ILE A 133 -8.93 12.62 -13.96
N PRO A 134 -10.27 12.71 -14.09
CA PRO A 134 -11.19 12.30 -13.03
C PRO A 134 -10.87 10.88 -12.53
N LEU A 135 -10.48 10.78 -11.26
CA LEU A 135 -9.82 9.61 -10.69
C LEU A 135 -10.62 8.31 -10.84
N ALA A 136 -11.92 8.34 -10.55
CA ALA A 136 -12.77 7.14 -10.62
C ALA A 136 -12.85 6.58 -12.05
N LYS A 137 -13.01 7.45 -13.05
CA LYS A 137 -13.07 7.06 -14.46
C LYS A 137 -11.72 6.58 -14.96
N PHE A 138 -10.65 7.29 -14.58
CA PHE A 138 -9.28 6.92 -14.89
C PHE A 138 -8.99 5.49 -14.39
N PHE A 139 -9.25 5.24 -13.10
CA PHE A 139 -9.01 3.95 -12.49
C PHE A 139 -9.79 2.82 -13.18
N SER A 140 -11.06 3.06 -13.46
CA SER A 140 -11.92 2.07 -14.12
C SER A 140 -11.41 1.70 -15.52
N VAL A 141 -10.95 2.69 -16.30
CA VAL A 141 -10.34 2.44 -17.62
C VAL A 141 -9.03 1.67 -17.49
N MET A 142 -8.19 2.01 -16.52
CA MET A 142 -6.94 1.27 -16.26
C MET A 142 -7.24 -0.20 -15.90
N VAL A 143 -8.25 -0.46 -15.07
CA VAL A 143 -8.67 -1.85 -14.73
C VAL A 143 -9.20 -2.60 -15.95
N ILE A 144 -9.96 -1.94 -16.84
CA ILE A 144 -10.41 -2.58 -18.10
C ILE A 144 -9.21 -2.92 -18.99
N ILE A 145 -8.29 -1.98 -19.21
CA ILE A 145 -7.09 -2.19 -20.04
C ILE A 145 -6.24 -3.31 -19.45
N TRP A 146 -6.05 -3.30 -18.14
CA TRP A 146 -5.37 -4.36 -17.40
C TRP A 146 -6.03 -5.72 -17.65
N GLY A 147 -7.34 -5.87 -17.48
CA GLY A 147 -8.03 -7.14 -17.74
C GLY A 147 -7.88 -7.61 -19.20
N VAL A 148 -7.88 -6.69 -20.16
CA VAL A 148 -7.61 -7.02 -21.58
C VAL A 148 -6.19 -7.55 -21.77
N ILE A 149 -5.18 -6.91 -21.16
CA ILE A 149 -3.78 -7.37 -21.21
C ILE A 149 -3.63 -8.75 -20.57
N VAL A 150 -4.34 -9.03 -19.47
CA VAL A 150 -4.37 -10.38 -18.86
C VAL A 150 -4.89 -11.40 -19.86
N MET A 151 -6.02 -11.13 -20.52
CA MET A 151 -6.56 -12.02 -21.57
C MET A 151 -5.60 -12.22 -22.75
N MET A 152 -4.80 -11.22 -23.12
CA MET A 152 -3.82 -11.32 -24.20
C MET A 152 -2.72 -12.38 -23.93
N HIS A 153 -2.50 -12.79 -22.68
CA HIS A 153 -1.55 -13.88 -22.40
C HIS A 153 -1.97 -15.19 -23.08
N ALA A 154 -3.27 -15.44 -23.23
CA ALA A 154 -3.80 -16.67 -23.82
C ALA A 154 -3.40 -16.89 -25.28
N VAL A 155 -3.00 -15.84 -26.01
CA VAL A 155 -2.57 -15.91 -27.41
C VAL A 155 -1.05 -15.82 -27.59
N CYS A 156 -0.29 -15.80 -26.49
CA CYS A 156 1.16 -15.74 -26.53
C CYS A 156 1.75 -17.16 -26.66
N HIS A 157 2.72 -17.34 -27.55
CA HIS A 157 3.29 -18.66 -27.87
C HIS A 157 4.81 -18.73 -27.69
N ASP A 158 5.44 -17.65 -27.25
CA ASP A 158 6.88 -17.53 -27.13
C ASP A 158 7.26 -16.58 -25.98
N PHE A 159 8.54 -16.57 -25.61
CA PHE A 159 9.05 -15.71 -24.56
C PHE A 159 8.83 -14.22 -24.84
N ALA A 160 9.05 -13.75 -26.08
CA ALA A 160 8.99 -12.33 -26.38
C ALA A 160 7.56 -11.80 -26.28
N THR A 161 6.57 -12.54 -26.81
CA THR A 161 5.15 -12.15 -26.68
C THR A 161 4.70 -12.15 -25.23
N LEU A 162 5.04 -13.18 -24.45
CA LEU A 162 4.73 -13.22 -23.01
C LEU A 162 5.42 -12.09 -22.24
N ALA A 163 6.68 -11.79 -22.55
CA ALA A 163 7.47 -10.75 -21.91
C ALA A 163 6.87 -9.35 -22.14
N VAL A 164 6.46 -9.04 -23.38
CA VAL A 164 5.81 -7.76 -23.72
C VAL A 164 4.50 -7.59 -22.97
N VAL A 165 3.63 -8.61 -22.98
CA VAL A 165 2.33 -8.53 -22.29
C VAL A 165 2.53 -8.40 -20.77
N ARG A 166 3.48 -9.13 -20.17
CA ARG A 166 3.84 -8.99 -18.75
C ARG A 166 4.39 -7.61 -18.41
N PHE A 167 5.21 -7.01 -19.28
CA PHE A 167 5.71 -5.64 -19.07
C PHE A 167 4.56 -4.63 -19.10
N LEU A 168 3.66 -4.71 -20.09
CA LEU A 168 2.50 -3.82 -20.19
C LEU A 168 1.55 -4.00 -19.00
N LEU A 169 1.38 -5.23 -18.52
CA LEU A 169 0.61 -5.52 -17.31
C LEU A 169 1.12 -4.71 -16.12
N GLY A 170 2.42 -4.79 -15.84
CA GLY A 170 3.04 -4.04 -14.75
C GLY A 170 2.95 -2.53 -14.93
N PHE A 171 3.08 -2.04 -16.17
CA PHE A 171 2.96 -0.62 -16.49
C PHE A 171 1.58 -0.04 -16.16
N ILE A 172 0.51 -0.82 -16.32
CA ILE A 172 -0.86 -0.38 -16.02
C ILE A 172 -1.21 -0.60 -14.55
N GLU A 173 -0.80 -1.71 -13.95
CA GLU A 173 -1.12 -2.09 -12.57
C GLU A 173 -0.58 -1.12 -11.51
N VAL A 174 0.44 -0.33 -11.83
CA VAL A 174 1.09 0.60 -10.89
C VAL A 174 0.14 1.67 -10.32
N CYS A 175 -0.94 2.00 -11.04
CA CYS A 175 -1.93 2.99 -10.59
C CYS A 175 -2.72 2.54 -9.35
N THR A 176 -2.83 1.23 -9.13
CA THR A 176 -3.86 0.67 -8.25
C THR A 176 -3.67 1.07 -6.79
N ALA A 177 -2.44 1.00 -6.29
CA ALA A 177 -2.11 1.38 -4.91
C ALA A 177 -2.33 2.86 -4.60
N PRO A 178 -1.74 3.82 -5.33
CA PRO A 178 -1.92 5.23 -5.04
C PRO A 178 -3.39 5.67 -5.18
N ILE A 179 -4.13 5.13 -6.16
CA ILE A 179 -5.55 5.46 -6.35
C ILE A 179 -6.39 4.95 -5.17
N VAL A 180 -6.20 3.70 -4.74
CA VAL A 180 -6.95 3.15 -3.62
C VAL A 180 -6.65 3.91 -2.34
N ILE A 181 -5.38 4.25 -2.07
CA ILE A 181 -5.01 5.06 -0.91
C ILE A 181 -5.70 6.43 -0.97
N TYR A 182 -5.74 7.08 -2.13
CA TYR A 182 -6.44 8.35 -2.29
C TYR A 182 -7.95 8.23 -2.04
N ILE A 183 -8.59 7.19 -2.59
CA ILE A 183 -10.01 6.91 -2.37
C ILE A 183 -10.27 6.70 -0.88
N LEU A 184 -9.47 5.87 -0.20
CA LEU A 184 -9.61 5.66 1.24
C LEU A 184 -9.45 6.98 2.02
N GLY A 185 -8.49 7.83 1.65
CA GLY A 185 -8.29 9.14 2.26
C GLY A 185 -9.46 10.12 2.05
N SER A 186 -10.20 9.97 0.95
CA SER A 186 -11.34 10.81 0.59
C SER A 186 -12.64 10.40 1.31
N TRP A 187 -12.73 9.15 1.79
CA TRP A 187 -13.95 8.56 2.34
C TRP A 187 -13.89 8.23 3.84
N TYR A 188 -12.69 8.10 4.41
CA TYR A 188 -12.47 7.61 5.77
C TYR A 188 -11.58 8.53 6.58
N THR A 189 -11.90 8.74 7.85
CA THR A 189 -11.04 9.48 8.79
C THR A 189 -9.69 8.78 8.99
N LYS A 190 -8.67 9.50 9.48
CA LYS A 190 -7.33 8.92 9.75
C LYS A 190 -7.39 7.67 10.65
N GLU A 191 -8.26 7.67 11.66
CA GLU A 191 -8.44 6.53 12.56
C GLU A 191 -9.11 5.34 11.87
N GLU A 192 -10.14 5.61 11.05
CA GLU A 192 -10.86 4.58 10.31
C GLU A 192 -9.97 3.91 9.26
N GLN A 193 -9.13 4.70 8.56
CA GLN A 193 -8.22 4.21 7.53
C GLN A 193 -7.34 3.05 8.02
N ILE A 194 -6.86 3.07 9.27
CA ILE A 194 -6.01 2.01 9.83
C ILE A 194 -6.71 0.64 9.72
N SER A 195 -7.97 0.58 10.16
CA SER A 195 -8.75 -0.66 10.12
C SER A 195 -9.10 -1.11 8.70
N ARG A 196 -9.38 -0.16 7.79
CA ARG A 196 -9.72 -0.44 6.39
C ARG A 196 -8.49 -0.88 5.59
N VAL A 197 -7.31 -0.32 5.87
CA VAL A 197 -6.02 -0.76 5.32
C VAL A 197 -5.71 -2.19 5.79
N ALA A 198 -5.99 -2.51 7.05
CA ALA A 198 -5.82 -3.88 7.56
C ALA A 198 -6.75 -4.88 6.84
N ILE A 199 -8.02 -4.53 6.62
CA ILE A 199 -8.95 -5.32 5.82
C ILE A 199 -8.45 -5.46 4.39
N TRP A 200 -8.02 -4.36 3.77
CA TRP A 200 -7.43 -4.33 2.44
C TRP A 200 -6.23 -5.28 2.32
N TYR A 201 -5.38 -5.37 3.34
CA TYR A 201 -4.22 -6.27 3.34
C TYR A 201 -4.59 -7.77 3.27
N THR A 202 -5.78 -8.14 3.76
CA THR A 202 -6.28 -9.53 3.67
C THR A 202 -6.55 -9.98 2.23
N SER A 203 -6.64 -9.04 1.27
CA SER A 203 -6.80 -9.35 -0.16
C SER A 203 -5.70 -10.28 -0.69
N SER A 204 -4.51 -10.26 -0.09
CA SER A 204 -3.40 -11.16 -0.44
C SER A 204 -3.66 -12.61 -0.10
N GLY A 205 -4.28 -12.87 1.05
CA GLY A 205 -4.75 -14.21 1.40
C GLY A 205 -5.88 -14.66 0.47
N TRP A 206 -6.86 -13.79 0.23
CA TRP A 206 -7.99 -14.09 -0.64
C TRP A 206 -7.59 -14.33 -2.10
N GLY A 207 -6.63 -13.58 -2.64
CA GLY A 207 -6.08 -13.80 -3.98
C GLY A 207 -5.51 -15.20 -4.17
N ASN A 208 -4.79 -15.73 -3.17
CA ASN A 208 -4.29 -17.11 -3.19
C ASN A 208 -5.43 -18.14 -3.08
N VAL A 209 -6.44 -17.89 -2.25
CA VAL A 209 -7.61 -18.79 -2.10
C VAL A 209 -8.38 -18.89 -3.40
N PHE A 210 -8.74 -17.75 -4.01
CA PHE A 210 -9.50 -17.74 -5.26
C PHE A 210 -8.65 -18.21 -6.43
N GLY A 211 -7.37 -17.82 -6.51
CA GLY A 211 -6.45 -18.29 -7.54
C GLY A 211 -6.27 -19.82 -7.53
N GLY A 212 -6.04 -20.42 -6.36
CA GLY A 212 -5.97 -21.88 -6.22
C GLY A 212 -7.28 -22.58 -6.59
N PHE A 213 -8.42 -22.01 -6.20
CA PHE A 213 -9.74 -22.54 -6.52
C PHE A 213 -10.05 -22.50 -8.04
N PHE A 214 -9.82 -21.37 -8.69
CA PHE A 214 -10.03 -21.23 -10.14
C PHE A 214 -9.06 -22.09 -10.93
N ALA A 215 -7.80 -22.17 -10.50
CA ALA A 215 -6.82 -23.08 -11.10
C ALA A 215 -7.27 -24.55 -11.01
N TRP A 216 -7.79 -24.98 -9.85
CA TRP A 216 -8.33 -26.34 -9.67
C TRP A 216 -9.58 -26.60 -10.52
N LEU A 217 -10.49 -25.62 -10.63
CA LEU A 217 -11.67 -25.74 -11.52
C LEU A 217 -11.25 -25.93 -12.98
N ILE A 218 -10.32 -25.09 -13.46
CA ILE A 218 -9.87 -25.07 -14.85
C ILE A 218 -8.96 -26.28 -15.16
N TRP A 219 -8.31 -26.87 -14.16
CA TRP A 219 -7.51 -28.08 -14.32
C TRP A 219 -8.28 -29.24 -14.98
N HIS A 220 -9.60 -29.32 -14.73
CA HIS A 220 -10.48 -30.35 -15.29
C HIS A 220 -10.79 -30.16 -16.79
N ALA A 221 -10.42 -29.02 -17.38
CA ALA A 221 -10.53 -28.81 -18.81
C ALA A 221 -9.58 -29.76 -19.57
N LYS A 222 -10.07 -30.35 -20.67
CA LYS A 222 -9.32 -31.33 -21.47
C LYS A 222 -8.21 -30.69 -22.31
N THR A 223 -8.42 -29.47 -22.79
CA THR A 223 -7.46 -28.68 -23.58
C THR A 223 -7.51 -27.23 -23.13
N PHE A 224 -6.48 -26.44 -23.47
CA PHE A 224 -6.48 -24.98 -23.30
C PHE A 224 -6.52 -24.52 -21.83
N ARG A 225 -5.77 -25.20 -20.96
CA ARG A 225 -5.85 -25.03 -19.49
C ARG A 225 -5.33 -23.68 -19.03
N TRP A 226 -4.07 -23.36 -19.33
CA TRP A 226 -3.45 -22.13 -18.85
C TRP A 226 -4.00 -20.89 -19.58
N GLN A 227 -4.37 -21.05 -20.86
CA GLN A 227 -5.02 -19.98 -21.61
C GLN A 227 -6.43 -19.67 -21.08
N ALA A 228 -7.21 -20.70 -20.74
CA ALA A 228 -8.52 -20.51 -20.11
C ALA A 228 -8.43 -19.80 -18.76
N LEU A 229 -7.36 -20.06 -17.99
CA LEU A 229 -7.08 -19.35 -16.74
C LEU A 229 -6.96 -17.83 -16.99
N PHE A 230 -6.06 -17.41 -17.89
CA PHE A 230 -5.88 -15.99 -18.20
C PHE A 230 -7.13 -15.34 -18.82
N LEU A 231 -7.89 -16.06 -19.65
CA LEU A 231 -9.14 -15.55 -20.22
C LEU A 231 -10.22 -15.34 -19.17
N PHE A 232 -10.36 -16.29 -18.25
CA PHE A 232 -11.34 -16.21 -17.18
C PHE A 232 -11.01 -15.06 -16.22
N GLU A 233 -9.76 -15.00 -15.75
CA GLU A 233 -9.30 -13.97 -14.81
C GLU A 233 -9.35 -12.58 -15.43
N GLY A 234 -8.82 -12.41 -16.64
CA GLY A 234 -8.88 -11.14 -17.36
C GLY A 234 -10.32 -10.71 -17.67
N GLY A 235 -11.21 -11.66 -17.97
CA GLY A 235 -12.64 -11.40 -18.15
C GLY A 235 -13.33 -10.90 -16.89
N LEU A 236 -13.01 -11.49 -15.72
CA LEU A 236 -13.48 -11.00 -14.42
C LEU A 236 -12.96 -9.58 -14.14
N THR A 237 -11.69 -9.31 -14.45
CA THR A 237 -11.08 -7.99 -14.29
C THR A 237 -11.73 -6.94 -15.20
N VAL A 238 -12.03 -7.27 -16.46
CA VAL A 238 -12.78 -6.37 -17.36
C VAL A 238 -14.19 -6.10 -16.83
N ALA A 239 -14.91 -7.13 -16.41
CA ALA A 239 -16.25 -6.99 -15.84
C ALA A 239 -16.24 -6.09 -14.61
N LEU A 240 -15.27 -6.26 -13.70
CA LEU A 240 -15.08 -5.39 -12.55
C LEU A 240 -14.76 -3.95 -12.97
N GLY A 241 -13.88 -3.75 -13.96
CA GLY A 241 -13.56 -2.43 -14.48
C GLY A 241 -14.80 -1.68 -15.00
N VAL A 242 -15.73 -2.38 -15.67
CA VAL A 242 -17.02 -1.82 -16.09
C VAL A 242 -17.91 -1.49 -14.88
N ILE A 243 -17.94 -2.34 -13.86
CA ILE A 243 -18.67 -2.06 -12.61
C ILE A 243 -18.11 -0.80 -11.93
N LEU A 244 -16.78 -0.66 -11.83
CA LEU A 244 -16.15 0.52 -11.27
C LEU A 244 -16.51 1.78 -12.09
N TRP A 245 -16.52 1.68 -13.42
CA TRP A 245 -16.87 2.83 -14.27
C TRP A 245 -18.28 3.35 -13.99
N LEU A 246 -19.21 2.46 -13.65
CA LEU A 246 -20.60 2.80 -13.38
C LEU A 246 -20.86 3.25 -11.93
N PHE A 247 -20.18 2.64 -10.96
CA PHE A 247 -20.53 2.77 -9.54
C PHE A 247 -19.46 3.42 -8.66
N LEU A 248 -18.20 3.47 -9.09
CA LEU A 248 -17.12 4.04 -8.29
C LEU A 248 -17.23 5.57 -8.23
N ALA A 249 -17.20 6.11 -7.02
CA ALA A 249 -17.12 7.54 -6.76
C ALA A 249 -15.82 7.84 -6.02
N ALA A 250 -14.97 8.70 -6.59
CA ALA A 250 -13.67 9.05 -6.00
C ALA A 250 -13.81 9.95 -4.78
N SER A 251 -14.87 10.76 -4.72
CA SER A 251 -15.18 11.69 -3.63
C SER A 251 -16.66 11.54 -3.25
N PRO A 252 -17.04 11.88 -1.99
CA PRO A 252 -18.44 11.99 -1.58
C PRO A 252 -19.29 12.88 -2.51
N THR A 253 -18.69 13.93 -3.08
CA THR A 253 -19.38 14.85 -4.00
C THR A 253 -19.85 14.18 -5.30
N ASP A 254 -19.10 13.19 -5.80
CA ASP A 254 -19.40 12.47 -7.04
C ASP A 254 -20.36 11.29 -6.83
N ALA A 255 -20.69 10.97 -5.58
CA ALA A 255 -21.46 9.78 -5.23
C ALA A 255 -22.95 9.96 -5.50
N LYS A 256 -23.44 9.35 -6.58
CA LYS A 256 -24.88 9.38 -6.96
C LYS A 256 -25.80 8.61 -6.02
N TRP A 257 -25.24 7.78 -5.15
CA TRP A 257 -25.98 6.90 -4.24
C TRP A 257 -26.12 7.43 -2.81
N LEU A 258 -25.56 8.61 -2.55
CA LEU A 258 -25.77 9.37 -1.32
C LEU A 258 -26.77 10.50 -1.56
N THR A 259 -27.63 10.75 -0.58
CA THR A 259 -28.46 11.97 -0.56
C THR A 259 -27.58 13.19 -0.26
N GLU A 260 -28.05 14.40 -0.58
CA GLU A 260 -27.28 15.64 -0.31
C GLU A 260 -26.94 15.81 1.19
N GLU A 261 -27.85 15.42 2.08
CA GLU A 261 -27.59 15.37 3.54
C GLU A 261 -26.49 14.37 3.89
N GLU A 262 -26.55 13.14 3.37
CA GLU A 262 -25.53 12.13 3.63
C GLU A 262 -24.16 12.52 3.04
N LYS A 263 -24.13 13.22 1.90
CA LYS A 263 -22.89 13.77 1.31
C LYS A 263 -22.28 14.82 2.22
N THR A 264 -23.09 15.71 2.77
CA THR A 264 -22.64 16.74 3.71
C THR A 264 -22.03 16.09 4.95
N ILE A 265 -22.69 15.08 5.52
CA ILE A 265 -22.16 14.30 6.65
C ILE A 265 -20.84 13.61 6.26
N ALA A 266 -20.76 12.99 5.09
CA ALA A 266 -19.54 12.30 4.65
C ALA A 266 -18.35 13.26 4.44
N LEU A 267 -18.62 14.46 3.93
CA LEU A 267 -17.61 15.52 3.77
C LEU A 267 -17.15 16.06 5.12
N GLU A 268 -18.09 16.36 6.03
CA GLU A 268 -17.75 16.92 7.34
C GLU A 268 -16.96 15.91 8.18
N ARG A 269 -17.27 14.61 8.09
CA ARG A 269 -16.48 13.53 8.70
C ARG A 269 -15.01 13.56 8.27
N CYS A 270 -14.75 13.83 7.00
CA CYS A 270 -13.41 13.81 6.42
C CYS A 270 -12.78 15.20 6.35
N ARG A 271 -13.42 16.24 6.89
CA ARG A 271 -12.92 17.62 6.88
C ARG A 271 -11.53 17.74 7.49
N ASP A 272 -11.28 17.00 8.57
CA ASP A 272 -9.99 16.98 9.26
C ASP A 272 -8.88 16.22 8.49
N ASN A 273 -9.25 15.44 7.46
CA ASN A 273 -8.26 14.75 6.63
C ASN A 273 -7.53 15.69 5.68
N ARG A 274 -8.08 16.87 5.39
CA ARG A 274 -7.52 17.86 4.44
C ARG A 274 -7.03 17.24 3.12
N THR A 275 -7.73 16.22 2.63
CA THR A 275 -7.38 15.49 1.40
C THR A 275 -7.59 16.29 0.12
N GLY A 276 -8.18 17.48 0.22
CA GLY A 276 -8.25 18.47 -0.86
C GLY A 276 -7.36 19.67 -0.59
N THR A 277 -6.44 19.95 -1.51
CA THR A 277 -5.78 21.26 -1.70
C THR A 277 -4.66 21.66 -0.74
N GLU A 278 -3.78 20.74 -0.34
CA GLU A 278 -2.40 21.20 -0.10
C GLU A 278 -1.81 21.59 -1.45
N VAL A 279 -1.59 22.88 -1.64
CA VAL A 279 -0.68 23.39 -2.69
C VAL A 279 0.67 22.76 -2.39
N TRP A 280 0.96 21.64 -3.05
CA TRP A 280 2.22 20.94 -2.93
C TRP A 280 3.34 21.94 -3.21
N LYS A 281 4.04 22.35 -2.16
CA LYS A 281 5.26 23.15 -2.27
C LYS A 281 6.41 22.22 -1.97
N PHE A 282 7.04 21.76 -3.05
CA PHE A 282 8.28 21.01 -2.95
C PHE A 282 9.29 21.72 -2.04
N ASN A 283 9.67 21.06 -0.95
CA ASN A 283 10.60 21.62 0.01
C ASN A 283 11.94 20.88 -0.05
N LYS A 284 12.94 21.53 -0.69
CA LYS A 284 14.30 20.98 -0.81
C LYS A 284 14.91 20.61 0.54
N SER A 285 14.67 21.39 1.60
CA SER A 285 15.19 21.10 2.94
C SER A 285 14.63 19.80 3.50
N GLN A 286 13.33 19.54 3.31
CA GLN A 286 12.73 18.27 3.73
C GLN A 286 13.28 17.08 2.93
N LEU A 287 13.58 17.27 1.65
CA LEU A 287 14.17 16.21 0.82
C LEU A 287 15.59 15.86 1.27
N PHE A 288 16.44 16.85 1.55
CA PHE A 288 17.78 16.61 2.10
C PHE A 288 17.70 15.95 3.49
N GLU A 289 16.76 16.38 4.33
CA GLU A 289 16.50 15.73 5.61
C GLU A 289 16.10 14.25 5.45
N ALA A 290 15.30 13.93 4.41
CA ALA A 290 14.94 12.55 4.09
C ALA A 290 16.16 11.68 3.78
N PHE A 291 17.10 12.17 2.98
CA PHE A 291 18.31 11.42 2.61
C PHE A 291 19.32 11.26 3.75
N CYS A 292 19.29 12.16 4.74
CA CYS A 292 20.09 12.06 5.96
C CYS A 292 19.43 11.18 7.03
N ASP A 293 18.16 10.81 6.87
CA ASP A 293 17.42 9.99 7.83
C ASP A 293 17.79 8.50 7.64
N PRO A 294 18.35 7.81 8.65
CA PRO A 294 18.71 6.40 8.52
C PRO A 294 17.51 5.50 8.21
N ARG A 295 16.29 5.90 8.61
CA ARG A 295 15.07 5.13 8.35
C ARG A 295 14.72 5.05 6.86
N PHE A 296 15.18 6.03 6.07
CA PHE A 296 14.99 6.04 4.62
C PHE A 296 15.60 4.79 3.97
N TYR A 297 16.85 4.46 4.35
CA TYR A 297 17.57 3.28 3.86
C TYR A 297 17.07 2.00 4.52
N LEU A 298 16.65 2.05 5.80
CA LEU A 298 16.06 0.89 6.47
C LEU A 298 14.76 0.45 5.80
N ILE A 299 13.88 1.40 5.42
CA ILE A 299 12.65 1.08 4.69
C ILE A 299 12.98 0.46 3.33
N PHE A 300 13.91 1.03 2.57
CA PHE A 300 14.37 0.43 1.32
C PHE A 300 14.81 -1.04 1.52
N LEU A 301 15.70 -1.29 2.47
CA LEU A 301 16.24 -2.62 2.74
C LEU A 301 15.19 -3.60 3.28
N LEU A 302 14.26 -3.11 4.11
CA LEU A 302 13.12 -3.90 4.59
C LEU A 302 12.29 -4.39 3.40
N LEU A 303 11.96 -3.51 2.46
CA LEU A 303 11.13 -3.85 1.31
C LEU A 303 11.86 -4.75 0.31
N VAL A 304 13.18 -4.57 0.11
CA VAL A 304 14.00 -5.53 -0.64
C VAL A 304 13.95 -6.91 0.02
N SER A 305 14.07 -6.95 1.35
CA SER A 305 14.14 -8.20 2.11
C SER A 305 12.82 -8.98 2.13
N THR A 306 11.69 -8.28 2.13
CA THR A 306 10.37 -8.91 1.93
C THR A 306 10.07 -9.19 0.47
N GLY A 307 10.53 -8.34 -0.45
CA GLY A 307 10.25 -8.42 -1.88
C GLY A 307 10.92 -9.63 -2.53
N LEU A 308 12.11 -10.02 -2.09
CA LEU A 308 12.83 -11.17 -2.66
C LEU A 308 12.09 -12.50 -2.45
N PRO A 309 11.71 -12.89 -1.21
CA PRO A 309 10.83 -14.03 -0.99
C PRO A 309 9.49 -13.90 -1.73
N ASN A 310 8.90 -12.69 -1.78
CA ASN A 310 7.61 -12.45 -2.44
C ASN A 310 7.67 -12.77 -3.93
N GLY A 311 8.62 -12.19 -4.67
CA GLY A 311 8.74 -12.40 -6.11
C GLY A 311 9.03 -13.88 -6.45
N GLY A 312 9.88 -14.54 -5.65
CA GLY A 312 10.17 -15.95 -5.81
C GLY A 312 8.94 -16.85 -5.63
N ILE A 313 8.21 -16.68 -4.52
CA ILE A 313 7.03 -17.49 -4.23
C ILE A 313 5.87 -17.19 -5.18
N THR A 314 5.67 -15.93 -5.58
CA THR A 314 4.61 -15.56 -6.54
C THR A 314 4.76 -16.27 -7.89
N VAL A 315 5.99 -16.62 -8.29
CA VAL A 315 6.26 -17.27 -9.58
C VAL A 315 6.43 -18.79 -9.47
N PHE A 316 6.94 -19.29 -8.34
CA PHE A 316 7.27 -20.71 -8.15
C PHE A 316 6.45 -21.42 -7.07
N GLY A 317 5.53 -20.75 -6.38
CA GLY A 317 4.80 -21.27 -5.22
C GLY A 317 4.15 -22.64 -5.44
N PRO A 318 3.25 -22.80 -6.42
CA PRO A 318 2.69 -24.11 -6.78
C PRO A 318 3.76 -25.14 -7.16
N SER A 319 4.86 -24.73 -7.80
CA SER A 319 5.97 -25.63 -8.12
C SER A 319 6.71 -26.14 -6.89
N ILE A 320 6.81 -25.33 -5.83
CA ILE A 320 7.37 -25.77 -4.53
C ILE A 320 6.45 -26.81 -3.89
N ILE A 321 5.13 -26.60 -3.94
CA ILE A 321 4.15 -27.55 -3.41
C ILE A 321 4.23 -28.86 -4.21
N SER A 322 4.25 -28.80 -5.54
CA SER A 322 4.38 -30.01 -6.38
C SER A 322 5.70 -30.74 -6.15
N ALA A 323 6.80 -30.03 -5.88
CA ALA A 323 8.08 -30.64 -5.51
C ALA A 323 8.03 -31.41 -4.19
N PHE A 324 7.03 -31.18 -3.34
CA PHE A 324 6.75 -32.04 -2.19
C PHE A 324 5.99 -33.32 -2.58
N GLY A 325 5.92 -33.73 -3.84
CA GLY A 325 5.35 -35.03 -4.23
C GLY A 325 3.82 -35.06 -4.32
N PHE A 326 3.14 -33.92 -4.25
CA PHE A 326 1.70 -33.84 -4.52
C PHE A 326 1.43 -33.85 -6.03
N THR A 327 0.29 -34.42 -6.43
CA THR A 327 -0.14 -34.35 -7.83
C THR A 327 -0.43 -32.90 -8.24
N PRO A 328 -0.39 -32.55 -9.55
CA PRO A 328 -0.73 -31.20 -10.01
C PRO A 328 -2.13 -30.73 -9.58
N GLU A 329 -3.12 -31.63 -9.61
CA GLU A 329 -4.48 -31.34 -9.13
C GLU A 329 -4.50 -31.01 -7.63
N GLN A 330 -3.87 -31.85 -6.81
CA GLN A 330 -3.74 -31.62 -5.37
C GLN A 330 -2.98 -30.32 -5.10
N THR A 331 -1.93 -30.04 -5.88
CA THR A 331 -1.11 -28.82 -5.75
C THR A 331 -1.94 -27.56 -5.93
N THR A 332 -2.83 -27.50 -6.93
CA THR A 332 -3.73 -26.35 -7.14
C THR A 332 -4.69 -26.16 -5.97
N LEU A 333 -5.25 -27.25 -5.43
CA LEU A 333 -6.17 -27.19 -4.29
C LEU A 333 -5.44 -26.78 -2.99
N LEU A 334 -4.26 -27.34 -2.75
CA LEU A 334 -3.43 -27.02 -1.59
C LEU A 334 -2.96 -25.56 -1.61
N SER A 335 -2.80 -24.95 -2.78
CA SER A 335 -2.42 -23.54 -2.88
C SER A 335 -3.43 -22.58 -2.20
N MET A 336 -4.67 -23.03 -1.94
CA MET A 336 -5.67 -22.25 -1.22
C MET A 336 -5.36 -22.09 0.28
N ALA A 337 -4.83 -23.13 0.94
CA ALA A 337 -4.71 -23.14 2.40
C ALA A 337 -3.70 -22.10 2.95
N PRO A 338 -2.52 -21.89 2.33
CA PRO A 338 -1.62 -20.81 2.72
C PRO A 338 -2.27 -19.42 2.62
N GLY A 339 -3.13 -19.21 1.62
CA GLY A 339 -3.91 -17.98 1.47
C GLY A 339 -4.86 -17.74 2.64
N PHE A 340 -5.66 -18.75 2.98
CA PHE A 340 -6.58 -18.66 4.12
C PHE A 340 -5.84 -18.48 5.45
N ALA A 341 -4.71 -19.20 5.63
CA ALA A 341 -3.85 -19.04 6.79
C ALA A 341 -3.29 -17.62 6.89
N ALA A 342 -2.94 -16.96 5.78
CA ALA A 342 -2.50 -15.56 5.77
C ALA A 342 -3.60 -14.57 6.19
N VAL A 343 -4.87 -14.85 5.86
CA VAL A 343 -6.01 -14.05 6.35
C VAL A 343 -6.11 -14.16 7.87
N ILE A 344 -6.08 -15.38 8.41
CA ILE A 344 -6.10 -15.62 9.86
C ILE A 344 -4.87 -14.99 10.53
N GLY A 345 -3.69 -15.18 9.94
CA GLY A 345 -2.43 -14.61 10.41
C GLY A 345 -2.48 -13.09 10.50
N THR A 346 -3.11 -12.43 9.52
CA THR A 346 -3.31 -10.97 9.55
C THR A 346 -4.18 -10.55 10.74
N LEU A 347 -5.28 -11.27 11.01
CA LEU A 347 -6.14 -10.98 12.17
C LEU A 347 -5.40 -11.21 13.50
N VAL A 348 -4.66 -12.30 13.62
CA VAL A 348 -3.84 -12.60 14.80
C VAL A 348 -2.76 -11.54 14.99
N ALA A 349 -2.09 -11.12 13.93
CA ALA A 349 -1.08 -10.07 13.95
C ALA A 349 -1.62 -8.74 14.51
N LEU A 350 -2.84 -8.35 14.10
CA LEU A 350 -3.50 -7.15 14.61
C LEU A 350 -3.83 -7.27 16.10
N VAL A 351 -4.28 -8.44 16.54
CA VAL A 351 -4.53 -8.72 17.96
C VAL A 351 -3.23 -8.62 18.76
N VAL A 352 -2.15 -9.25 18.28
CA VAL A 352 -0.83 -9.17 18.92
C VAL A 352 -0.34 -7.72 18.98
N ALA A 353 -0.49 -6.95 17.90
CA ALA A 353 -0.12 -5.54 17.86
C ALA A 353 -0.91 -4.68 18.86
N LYS A 354 -2.18 -5.03 19.11
CA LYS A 354 -3.03 -4.35 20.11
C LYS A 354 -2.58 -4.60 21.54
N TYR A 355 -2.12 -5.82 21.86
CA TYR A 355 -1.69 -6.18 23.22
C TYR A 355 -0.20 -5.95 23.50
N THR A 356 0.62 -5.77 22.45
CA THR A 356 2.07 -5.55 22.57
C THR A 356 2.46 -4.21 21.95
N ASN A 357 3.10 -4.23 20.78
CA ASN A 357 3.37 -3.09 19.93
C ASN A 357 3.55 -3.59 18.48
N ARG A 358 3.68 -2.68 17.52
CA ARG A 358 3.70 -3.02 16.10
C ARG A 358 4.99 -3.74 15.71
N THR A 359 6.12 -3.37 16.33
CA THR A 359 7.41 -4.03 16.09
C THR A 359 7.37 -5.50 16.52
N ILE A 360 6.89 -5.81 17.73
CA ILE A 360 6.80 -7.18 18.26
C ILE A 360 5.87 -8.03 17.41
N ALA A 361 4.71 -7.47 17.02
CA ALA A 361 3.78 -8.17 16.14
C ALA A 361 4.40 -8.54 14.78
N GLY A 362 5.13 -7.60 14.16
CA GLY A 362 5.84 -7.88 12.91
C GLY A 362 6.98 -8.88 13.06
N MET A 363 7.76 -8.81 14.14
CA MET A 363 8.83 -9.76 14.43
C MET A 363 8.30 -11.18 14.67
N TYR A 364 7.19 -11.31 15.41
CA TYR A 364 6.55 -12.61 15.67
C TYR A 364 6.22 -13.37 14.38
N ILE A 365 5.66 -12.67 13.39
CA ILE A 365 5.30 -13.24 12.09
C ILE A 365 6.54 -13.65 11.29
N LEU A 366 7.59 -12.83 11.33
CA LEU A 366 8.85 -13.14 10.65
C LEU A 366 9.52 -14.37 11.27
N VAL A 367 9.50 -14.51 12.60
CA VAL A 367 9.98 -15.71 13.31
C VAL A 367 9.17 -16.93 12.87
N LEU A 368 7.83 -16.84 12.84
CA LEU A 368 6.98 -17.93 12.37
C LEU A 368 7.32 -18.34 10.93
N SER A 369 7.61 -17.36 10.08
CA SER A 369 7.99 -17.60 8.69
C SER A 369 9.37 -18.26 8.58
N CYS A 370 10.34 -17.84 9.39
CA CYS A 370 11.66 -18.47 9.45
C CYS A 370 11.56 -19.94 9.87
N VAL A 371 10.73 -20.24 10.88
CA VAL A 371 10.43 -21.62 11.29
C VAL A 371 9.85 -22.42 10.12
N GLY A 372 8.93 -21.82 9.36
CA GLY A 372 8.37 -22.42 8.15
C GLY A 372 9.43 -22.81 7.10
N VAL A 373 10.39 -21.93 6.82
CA VAL A 373 11.46 -22.21 5.86
C VAL A 373 12.41 -23.29 6.39
N VAL A 374 12.74 -23.25 7.68
CA VAL A 374 13.55 -24.30 8.32
C VAL A 374 12.85 -25.66 8.21
N MET A 375 11.55 -25.73 8.47
CA MET A 375 10.76 -26.96 8.30
C MET A 375 10.82 -27.50 6.85
N MET A 376 10.74 -26.63 5.84
CA MET A 376 10.85 -27.06 4.43
C MET A 376 12.23 -27.63 4.07
N LEU A 377 13.28 -27.19 4.78
CA LEU A 377 14.68 -27.54 4.55
C LEU A 377 15.14 -28.78 5.33
N THR A 378 14.71 -28.93 6.58
CA THR A 378 15.24 -29.95 7.50
C THR A 378 14.40 -31.22 7.57
N ILE A 379 13.10 -31.13 7.28
CA ILE A 379 12.21 -32.28 7.34
C ILE A 379 12.46 -33.18 6.13
N SER A 380 12.63 -34.47 6.41
CA SER A 380 12.82 -35.51 5.39
C SER A 380 11.76 -35.42 4.29
N PRO A 381 12.12 -35.61 3.01
CA PRO A 381 11.17 -35.68 1.90
C PRO A 381 10.02 -36.65 2.18
N SER A 382 10.24 -37.76 2.90
CA SER A 382 9.20 -38.74 3.25
C SER A 382 7.98 -38.14 3.99
N ASN A 383 8.17 -37.02 4.71
CA ASN A 383 7.11 -36.35 5.47
C ASN A 383 6.57 -35.13 4.71
N HIS A 384 6.04 -35.36 3.51
CA HIS A 384 5.55 -34.33 2.59
C HIS A 384 4.51 -33.37 3.22
N THR A 385 3.62 -33.87 4.08
CA THR A 385 2.63 -33.06 4.82
C THR A 385 3.28 -32.05 5.77
N ALA A 386 4.35 -32.43 6.45
CA ALA A 386 5.03 -31.55 7.40
C ALA A 386 5.85 -30.47 6.67
N ARG A 387 6.45 -30.79 5.51
CA ARG A 387 7.08 -29.79 4.62
C ARG A 387 6.06 -28.77 4.11
N TYR A 388 4.87 -29.22 3.76
CA TYR A 388 3.76 -28.36 3.36
C TYR A 388 3.27 -27.45 4.52
N GLY A 389 3.22 -27.97 5.75
CA GLY A 389 2.99 -27.14 6.94
C GLY A 389 4.02 -26.01 7.07
N GLY A 390 5.30 -26.29 6.79
CA GLY A 390 6.35 -25.29 6.73
C GLY A 390 6.11 -24.21 5.66
N TYR A 391 5.59 -24.58 4.49
CA TYR A 391 5.20 -23.63 3.44
C TYR A 391 4.06 -22.70 3.89
N ILE A 392 3.04 -23.23 4.57
CA ILE A 392 1.93 -22.41 5.14
C ILE A 392 2.47 -21.38 6.14
N LEU A 393 3.38 -21.78 7.03
CA LEU A 393 3.99 -20.88 8.00
C LEU A 393 4.87 -19.82 7.33
N THR A 394 5.58 -20.19 6.26
CA THR A 394 6.40 -19.26 5.48
C THR A 394 5.54 -18.14 4.88
N MET A 395 4.35 -18.46 4.37
CA MET A 395 3.44 -17.49 3.72
C MET A 395 2.89 -16.40 4.64
N GLN A 396 3.25 -16.40 5.93
CA GLN A 396 2.87 -15.34 6.87
C GLN A 396 3.76 -14.09 6.73
N PHE A 397 4.98 -14.21 6.21
CA PHE A 397 5.96 -13.12 6.19
C PHE A 397 5.44 -11.80 5.59
N PRO A 398 4.58 -11.78 4.54
CA PRO A 398 4.13 -10.51 3.95
C PRO A 398 3.40 -9.63 4.96
N ILE A 399 2.78 -10.18 6.01
CA ILE A 399 2.01 -9.40 6.99
C ILE A 399 2.89 -8.36 7.70
N CYS A 400 4.21 -8.55 7.79
CA CYS A 400 5.10 -7.56 8.38
C CYS A 400 5.10 -6.20 7.64
N VAL A 401 4.78 -6.19 6.34
CA VAL A 401 4.71 -4.96 5.52
C VAL A 401 3.62 -4.02 6.02
N LEU A 402 2.53 -4.53 6.60
CA LEU A 402 1.49 -3.72 7.23
C LEU A 402 2.05 -2.80 8.33
N PHE A 403 2.99 -3.34 9.13
CA PHE A 403 3.65 -2.58 10.19
C PHE A 403 4.68 -1.61 9.63
N ILE A 404 5.39 -1.98 8.55
CA ILE A 404 6.34 -1.11 7.86
C ILE A 404 5.61 0.12 7.28
N ILE A 405 4.46 -0.08 6.64
CA ILE A 405 3.60 1.02 6.13
C ILE A 405 3.24 1.96 7.28
N THR A 406 2.88 1.42 8.45
CA THR A 406 2.54 2.25 9.62
C THR A 406 3.72 3.09 10.11
N PHE A 407 4.94 2.53 10.09
CA PHE A 407 6.15 3.29 10.45
C PHE A 407 6.44 4.43 9.46
N MET A 408 6.09 4.25 8.19
CA MET A 408 6.22 5.30 7.18
C MET A 408 5.12 6.36 7.31
N THR A 409 3.85 5.97 7.42
CA THR A 409 2.71 6.90 7.41
C THR A 409 2.58 7.68 8.71
N ALA A 410 2.87 7.05 9.86
CA ALA A 410 2.76 7.66 11.18
C ALA A 410 4.12 8.07 11.77
N GLY A 411 5.25 7.60 11.24
CA GLY A 411 6.58 7.91 11.78
C GLY A 411 7.36 8.98 11.03
N VAL A 412 6.89 9.41 9.85
CA VAL A 412 7.55 10.42 9.01
C VAL A 412 6.65 11.64 8.89
N GLY A 413 7.19 12.83 9.16
CA GLY A 413 6.50 14.11 9.02
C GLY A 413 7.00 14.88 7.80
N GLY A 414 6.20 15.82 7.29
CA GLY A 414 6.54 16.62 6.12
C GLY A 414 6.13 16.00 4.79
N SER A 415 5.47 16.80 3.95
CA SER A 415 4.89 16.38 2.67
C SER A 415 5.94 15.83 1.69
N THR A 416 7.07 16.53 1.54
CA THR A 416 8.15 16.16 0.61
C THR A 416 8.96 14.98 1.15
N LYS A 417 9.17 14.93 2.47
CA LYS A 417 9.87 13.80 3.13
C LYS A 417 9.06 12.51 3.01
N LYS A 418 7.74 12.54 3.26
CA LYS A 418 6.85 11.38 3.06
C LYS A 418 6.87 10.85 1.63
N LEU A 419 6.89 11.74 0.63
CA LEU A 419 7.03 11.36 -0.78
C LEU A 419 8.35 10.62 -1.05
N ALA A 420 9.47 11.12 -0.54
CA ALA A 420 10.77 10.45 -0.68
C ALA A 420 10.77 9.06 -0.05
N PHE A 421 10.18 8.92 1.15
CA PHE A 421 10.02 7.63 1.81
C PHE A 421 9.10 6.67 1.03
N GLY A 422 8.02 7.18 0.44
CA GLY A 422 7.15 6.41 -0.45
C GLY A 422 7.87 5.89 -1.69
N ALA A 423 8.71 6.72 -2.32
CA ALA A 423 9.54 6.30 -3.46
C ALA A 423 10.58 5.23 -3.04
N SER A 424 11.22 5.40 -1.88
CA SER A 424 12.15 4.40 -1.31
C SER A 424 11.46 3.05 -1.06
N TYR A 425 10.27 3.09 -0.46
CA TYR A 425 9.41 1.92 -0.25
C TYR A 425 9.11 1.20 -1.56
N GLN A 426 8.65 1.93 -2.57
CA GLN A 426 8.25 1.34 -3.86
C GLN A 426 9.44 0.78 -4.64
N LEU A 427 10.57 1.49 -4.63
CA LEU A 427 11.81 1.04 -5.25
C LEU A 427 12.32 -0.24 -4.58
N GLY A 428 12.34 -0.29 -3.25
CA GLY A 428 12.76 -1.48 -2.50
C GLY A 428 11.88 -2.69 -2.80
N TYR A 429 10.56 -2.50 -2.82
CA TYR A 429 9.60 -3.56 -3.14
C TYR A 429 9.85 -4.13 -4.54
N THR A 430 10.06 -3.24 -5.51
CA THR A 430 10.30 -3.62 -6.89
C THR A 430 11.64 -4.35 -7.07
N VAL A 431 12.72 -3.82 -6.51
CA VAL A 431 14.05 -4.44 -6.59
C VAL A 431 14.03 -5.85 -6.00
N GLY A 432 13.42 -6.04 -4.82
CA GLY A 432 13.29 -7.36 -4.21
C GLY A 432 12.55 -8.33 -5.14
N ASN A 433 11.41 -7.90 -5.68
CA ASN A 433 10.60 -8.74 -6.56
C ASN A 433 11.25 -9.06 -7.92
N ILE A 434 12.11 -8.19 -8.44
CA ILE A 434 12.93 -8.46 -9.63
C ILE A 434 13.94 -9.58 -9.34
N ILE A 435 14.59 -9.54 -8.17
CA ILE A 435 15.65 -10.49 -7.78
C ILE A 435 15.05 -11.86 -7.39
N GLY A 436 13.89 -11.89 -6.74
CA GLY A 436 13.26 -13.11 -6.21
C GLY A 436 13.22 -14.30 -7.17
N PRO A 437 12.58 -14.19 -8.36
CA PRO A 437 12.49 -15.28 -9.34
C PRO A 437 13.85 -15.78 -9.84
N GLN A 438 14.87 -14.92 -9.82
CA GLN A 438 16.23 -15.26 -10.30
C GLN A 438 16.98 -16.21 -9.35
N THR A 439 16.50 -16.35 -8.10
CA THR A 439 17.06 -17.32 -7.14
C THR A 439 16.66 -18.77 -7.43
N TYR A 440 15.61 -18.97 -8.24
CA TYR A 440 15.07 -20.29 -8.61
C TYR A 440 15.70 -20.78 -9.91
N ARG A 441 16.89 -21.40 -9.80
CA ARG A 441 17.67 -21.86 -10.96
C ARG A 441 17.30 -23.28 -11.37
N LYS A 442 17.48 -23.57 -12.66
CA LYS A 442 17.27 -24.92 -13.23
C LYS A 442 18.11 -26.00 -12.55
N SER A 443 19.37 -25.67 -12.19
CA SER A 443 20.29 -26.60 -11.53
C SER A 443 19.81 -27.10 -10.17
N ASP A 444 18.93 -26.33 -9.53
CA ASP A 444 18.51 -26.55 -8.16
C ASP A 444 17.11 -27.18 -8.10
N ALA A 445 16.45 -27.38 -9.24
CA ALA A 445 15.15 -28.03 -9.35
C ALA A 445 15.26 -29.54 -9.04
N PRO A 446 14.22 -30.17 -8.45
CA PRO A 446 12.92 -29.61 -8.11
C PRO A 446 12.84 -28.98 -6.70
N ASP A 447 13.82 -29.22 -5.83
CA ASP A 447 13.75 -28.81 -4.42
C ASP A 447 14.10 -27.33 -4.17
N TYR A 448 14.82 -26.68 -5.08
CA TYR A 448 15.23 -25.28 -5.02
C TYR A 448 15.89 -24.89 -3.68
N TYR A 449 16.84 -25.69 -3.20
CA TYR A 449 17.50 -25.47 -1.91
C TYR A 449 18.12 -24.07 -1.80
N ILE A 450 18.77 -23.58 -2.85
CA ILE A 450 19.45 -22.28 -2.83
C ILE A 450 18.45 -21.13 -2.75
N ALA A 451 17.30 -21.24 -3.42
CA ALA A 451 16.21 -20.28 -3.26
C ALA A 451 15.67 -20.28 -1.83
N LYS A 452 15.49 -21.47 -1.21
CA LYS A 452 15.03 -21.60 0.19
C LYS A 452 16.03 -21.04 1.19
N TYR A 453 17.34 -21.27 1.02
CA TYR A 453 18.38 -20.66 1.86
C TYR A 453 18.43 -19.14 1.71
N THR A 454 18.33 -18.63 0.48
CA THR A 454 18.29 -17.19 0.21
C THR A 454 17.06 -16.57 0.86
N MET A 455 15.89 -17.19 0.72
CA MET A 455 14.66 -16.78 1.38
C MET A 455 14.83 -16.70 2.91
N LEU A 456 15.40 -17.74 3.55
CA LEU A 456 15.64 -17.71 5.00
C LEU A 456 16.60 -16.57 5.40
N ALA A 457 17.68 -16.37 4.67
CA ALA A 457 18.65 -15.30 4.95
C ALA A 457 18.00 -13.92 4.87
N PHE A 458 17.17 -13.65 3.86
CA PHE A 458 16.47 -12.38 3.72
C PHE A 458 15.32 -12.20 4.73
N LEU A 459 14.65 -13.27 5.16
CA LEU A 459 13.69 -13.20 6.26
C LEU A 459 14.37 -12.87 7.60
N ILE A 460 15.54 -13.44 7.89
CA ILE A 460 16.35 -13.10 9.07
C ILE A 460 16.84 -11.65 8.97
N LEU A 461 17.31 -11.22 7.80
CA LEU A 461 17.68 -9.83 7.57
C LEU A 461 16.49 -8.90 7.84
N CYS A 462 15.31 -9.23 7.31
CA CYS A 462 14.08 -8.47 7.56
C CYS A 462 13.76 -8.39 9.07
N LEU A 463 13.92 -9.49 9.81
CA LEU A 463 13.72 -9.54 11.25
C LEU A 463 14.66 -8.57 11.99
N ILE A 464 15.95 -8.58 11.64
CA ILE A 464 16.97 -7.70 12.23
C ILE A 464 16.68 -6.24 11.89
N LEU A 465 16.34 -5.93 10.64
CA LEU A 465 16.03 -4.58 10.18
C LEU A 465 14.78 -4.03 10.87
N LEU A 466 13.73 -4.85 11.02
CA LEU A 466 12.49 -4.43 11.67
C LEU A 466 12.72 -4.17 13.16
N GLY A 467 13.46 -5.05 13.84
CA GLY A 467 13.87 -4.85 15.23
C GLY A 467 14.72 -3.59 15.39
N SER A 468 15.65 -3.33 14.47
CA SER A 468 16.47 -2.11 14.46
C SER A 468 15.63 -0.84 14.33
N MET A 469 14.61 -0.86 13.46
CA MET A 469 13.68 0.26 13.30
C MET A 469 12.88 0.53 14.59
N GLY A 470 12.36 -0.51 15.25
CA GLY A 470 11.68 -0.38 16.53
C GLY A 470 12.59 0.11 17.67
N LEU A 471 13.86 -0.32 17.69
CA LEU A 471 14.86 0.17 18.64
C LEU A 471 15.18 1.65 18.44
N ILE A 472 15.33 2.10 17.19
CA ILE A 472 15.56 3.52 16.86
C ILE A 472 14.39 4.37 17.36
N HIS A 473 13.15 3.98 17.04
CA HIS A 473 11.96 4.70 17.47
C HIS A 473 11.82 4.73 19.00
N THR A 474 12.07 3.60 19.66
CA THR A 474 12.06 3.52 21.13
C THR A 474 13.14 4.41 21.75
N HIS A 475 14.34 4.42 21.18
CA HIS A 475 15.45 5.26 21.65
C HIS A 475 15.13 6.75 21.48
N TRP A 476 14.60 7.16 20.34
CA TRP A 476 14.22 8.55 20.08
C TRP A 476 13.06 9.01 20.95
N ASN A 477 12.03 8.18 21.15
CA ASN A 477 10.94 8.48 22.07
C ASN A 477 11.45 8.65 23.50
N ARG A 478 12.26 7.70 24.00
CA ARG A 478 12.88 7.82 25.34
C ARG A 478 13.74 9.06 25.50
N LYS A 479 14.46 9.48 24.45
CA LYS A 479 15.26 10.71 24.47
C LYS A 479 14.37 11.94 24.57
N ARG A 480 13.28 11.99 23.80
CA ARG A 480 12.28 13.07 23.86
C ARG A 480 11.57 13.12 25.20
N ASP A 481 11.11 11.99 25.72
CA ASP A 481 10.43 11.91 27.02
C ASP A 481 11.34 12.37 28.18
N LYS A 482 12.64 12.04 28.13
CA LYS A 482 13.62 12.55 29.10
C LYS A 482 13.80 14.06 28.99
N GLN A 483 13.85 14.61 27.78
CA GLN A 483 13.97 16.06 27.59
C GLN A 483 12.74 16.80 28.07
N ASP A 484 11.54 16.28 27.78
CA ASP A 484 10.28 16.90 28.22
C ASP A 484 10.13 16.84 29.75
N ALA A 485 10.61 15.76 30.40
CA ALA A 485 10.68 15.69 31.86
C ALA A 485 11.66 16.71 32.47
N LEU A 486 12.82 16.94 31.84
CA LEU A 486 13.79 17.95 32.27
C LEU A 486 13.24 19.37 32.10
N ASP A 487 12.60 19.65 30.97
CA ASP A 487 12.03 20.96 30.68
C ASP A 487 10.86 21.28 31.61
N ALA A 488 10.03 20.29 31.94
CA ALA A 488 9.00 20.39 32.98
C ALA A 488 9.60 20.67 34.37
N GLN A 489 10.71 20.02 34.73
CA GLN A 489 11.45 20.30 35.98
C GLN A 489 12.03 21.71 36.01
N ASN A 490 12.47 22.23 34.87
CA ASN A 490 13.05 23.56 34.72
C ASN A 490 11.99 24.66 34.57
N GLY A 491 10.69 24.33 34.64
CA GLY A 491 9.59 25.30 34.50
C GLY A 491 9.47 25.89 33.09
N ILE A 492 10.06 25.24 32.08
CA ILE A 492 9.98 25.68 30.69
C ILE A 492 8.61 25.28 30.14
N VAL A 493 7.70 26.25 30.04
CA VAL A 493 6.42 26.07 29.36
C VAL A 493 6.67 26.21 27.86
N HIS A 494 6.46 25.13 27.12
CA HIS A 494 6.51 25.18 25.67
C HIS A 494 5.22 25.79 25.13
N ASP A 495 5.33 26.79 24.26
CA ASP A 495 4.21 27.19 23.41
C ASP A 495 3.84 25.97 22.55
N THR A 496 2.75 25.30 22.90
CA THR A 496 2.06 24.43 21.93
C THR A 496 1.63 25.33 20.80
N ILE A 497 2.34 25.24 19.67
CA ILE A 497 1.93 25.93 18.45
C ILE A 497 0.50 25.46 18.19
N GLU A 498 -0.46 26.34 18.41
CA GLU A 498 -1.85 26.08 18.07
C GLU A 498 -1.86 25.71 16.59
N ASN A 499 -2.41 24.55 16.24
CA ASN A 499 -2.38 24.02 14.88
C ASN A 499 -1.00 23.47 14.38
N GLU A 500 -0.09 23.01 15.24
CA GLU A 500 1.21 22.40 14.85
C GLU A 500 1.08 21.25 13.83
N GLU A 501 0.01 20.45 13.92
CA GLU A 501 -0.33 19.36 13.00
C GLU A 501 -0.60 19.82 11.56
N PHE A 502 -0.82 21.13 11.39
CA PHE A 502 -1.21 21.77 10.16
C PHE A 502 -0.07 22.57 9.52
N ALA A 503 1.08 22.65 10.18
CA ALA A 503 2.31 23.16 9.59
C ALA A 503 3.04 22.03 8.87
N ASP A 504 3.52 22.25 7.63
CA ASP A 504 4.33 21.28 6.87
C ASP A 504 5.76 21.17 7.45
N LEU A 505 5.83 20.69 8.69
CA LEU A 505 7.03 20.47 9.46
C LEU A 505 7.40 18.99 9.43
N THR A 506 8.70 18.72 9.47
CA THR A 506 9.21 17.35 9.55
C THR A 506 9.14 16.81 10.97
N ASP A 507 9.12 15.49 11.10
CA ASP A 507 9.06 14.79 12.38
C ASP A 507 10.23 15.12 13.33
N PHE A 508 11.38 15.57 12.79
CA PHE A 508 12.50 16.06 13.60
C PHE A 508 12.27 17.47 14.16
N LYS A 509 11.51 18.31 13.44
CA LYS A 509 11.19 19.70 13.84
C LYS A 509 10.01 19.75 14.81
N ILE A 510 9.06 18.83 14.68
CA ILE A 510 7.91 18.71 15.57
C ILE A 510 8.39 18.07 16.88
N ARG A 511 8.31 18.84 17.97
CA ARG A 511 8.81 18.40 19.28
C ARG A 511 7.85 17.42 19.96
N SER A 512 6.54 17.67 19.82
CA SER A 512 5.46 16.83 20.35
C SER A 512 5.41 15.44 19.68
N PHE A 513 6.03 15.27 18.50
CA PHE A 513 5.94 14.05 17.71
C PHE A 513 6.49 12.83 18.44
N ARG A 514 5.75 11.73 18.43
CA ARG A 514 6.16 10.44 18.96
C ARG A 514 6.16 9.40 17.86
N TYR A 515 7.25 8.66 17.77
CA TYR A 515 7.43 7.65 16.74
C TYR A 515 6.61 6.39 17.06
N PRO A 516 5.98 5.75 16.07
CA PRO A 516 5.25 4.50 16.28
C PRO A 516 6.20 3.36 16.68
N ILE A 517 5.83 2.61 17.72
CA ILE A 517 6.58 1.43 18.22
C ILE A 517 5.86 0.14 17.79
#